data_AF-A0A2D6CK56-F1
#
_entry.id   AF-A0A2D6CK56-F1
#
_cell.length_a   1.000
_cell.length_b   1.000
_cell.length_c   1.000
_cell.angle_alpha   90.00
_cell.angle_beta   90.00
_cell.angle_gamma   90.00
#
_symmetry.space_group_name_H-M   'P 1'
#
loop_
_entity.id
_entity.type
_entity.pdbx_description
1 polymer ?
#
loop_
_entity_poly.entity_id
_entity_poly.type
_entity_poly.pdbx_seq_one_letter_code
_entity_poly.pdbx_strand_id
1 'polypeptide(L)'
;MGFLSVLVLVSALSVVVVRHQNRLEFLEVRSAEKLRDQLNDEWGRLQLEKATWARHNLVERSAREELGMVTPGPADIVVVQLGAPQ
;
A
#
# COMPACT_ATOMS: atom_id res chain seq x y z
N MET A 1 41.35 45.47 -9.45
CA MET A 1 41.20 44.66 -8.23
C MET A 1 39.78 44.65 -7.67
N GLY A 2 39.13 45.79 -7.43
CA GLY A 2 37.77 45.81 -6.83
C GLY A 2 36.66 45.13 -7.65
N PHE A 3 36.75 45.12 -8.99
CA PHE A 3 35.76 44.48 -9.85
C PHE A 3 35.63 42.96 -9.61
N LEU A 4 36.76 42.25 -9.45
CA LEU A 4 36.76 40.82 -9.15
C LEU A 4 36.16 40.54 -7.77
N SER A 5 36.44 41.38 -6.78
CA SER A 5 35.86 41.25 -5.44
C SER A 5 34.34 41.39 -5.46
N VAL A 6 33.80 42.34 -6.23
CA VAL A 6 32.35 42.51 -6.39
C VAL A 6 31.72 41.29 -7.08
N LEU A 7 32.34 40.78 -8.15
CA LEU A 7 31.89 39.56 -8.83
C LEU A 7 31.81 38.36 -7.88
N VAL A 8 32.82 38.15 -7.04
CA VAL A 8 32.84 37.07 -6.05
C VAL A 8 31.73 37.26 -5.01
N LEU A 9 31.50 38.47 -4.53
CA LEU A 9 30.42 38.75 -3.57
C LEU A 9 29.04 38.48 -4.17
N VAL A 10 28.81 38.91 -5.41
CA VAL A 10 27.54 38.65 -6.12
C VAL A 10 27.33 37.15 -6.35
N SER A 11 28.39 36.43 -6.71
CA SER A 11 28.34 34.97 -6.87
C SER A 11 28.01 34.27 -5.54
N ALA A 12 28.65 34.67 -4.45
CA ALA A 12 28.43 34.08 -3.13
C ALA A 12 26.98 34.28 -2.67
N LEU A 13 26.44 35.49 -2.82
CA LEU A 13 25.05 35.79 -2.50
C LEU A 13 24.07 35.02 -3.38
N SER A 14 24.33 34.93 -4.69
CA SER A 14 23.49 34.18 -5.62
C SER A 14 23.39 32.70 -5.25
N VAL A 15 24.50 32.07 -4.88
CA VAL A 15 24.51 30.66 -4.45
C VAL A 15 23.66 30.45 -3.20
N VAL A 16 23.73 31.36 -2.22
CA VAL A 16 22.92 31.28 -0.99
C VAL A 16 21.43 31.38 -1.32
N VAL A 17 21.05 32.32 -2.19
CA VAL A 17 19.66 32.50 -2.62
C VAL A 17 19.14 31.26 -3.35
N VAL A 18 19.88 30.75 -4.33
CA VAL A 18 19.50 29.55 -5.09
C VAL A 18 19.37 28.34 -4.17
N ARG A 19 20.28 28.16 -3.21
CA ARG A 19 20.21 27.07 -2.24
C ARG A 19 18.98 27.20 -1.32
N HIS A 20 18.63 28.42 -0.92
CA HIS A 20 17.45 28.66 -0.10
C HIS A 20 16.16 28.35 -0.87
N GLN A 21 16.05 28.80 -2.12
CA GLN A 21 14.91 28.49 -2.98
C GLN A 21 14.77 26.98 -3.21
N ASN A 22 15.88 26.30 -3.54
CA ASN A 22 15.87 24.83 -3.68
C ASN A 22 15.39 24.14 -2.40
N ARG A 23 15.77 24.64 -1.22
CA ARG A 23 15.27 24.09 0.05
C ARG A 23 13.76 24.24 0.18
N LEU A 24 13.20 25.38 -0.19
CA LEU A 24 11.76 25.64 -0.08
C LEU A 24 10.95 24.73 -1.00
N GLU A 25 11.31 24.66 -2.29
CA GLU A 25 10.66 23.78 -3.27
C GLU A 25 10.72 22.30 -2.83
N PHE A 26 11.85 21.89 -2.27
CA PHE A 26 12.03 20.52 -1.80
C PHE A 26 11.19 20.20 -0.55
N LEU A 27 10.88 21.18 0.30
CA LEU A 27 10.07 20.93 1.51
C LEU A 27 8.63 20.53 1.17
N GLU A 28 8.04 21.16 0.15
CA GLU A 28 6.69 20.84 -0.29
C GLU A 28 6.59 19.39 -0.79
N VAL A 29 7.48 19.01 -1.71
CA VAL A 29 7.56 17.64 -2.22
C VAL A 29 7.77 16.64 -1.07
N ARG A 30 8.68 16.93 -0.14
CA ARG A 30 8.96 16.05 1.00
C ARG A 30 7.77 15.86 1.92
N SER A 31 6.94 16.88 2.09
CA SER A 31 5.73 16.78 2.90
C SER A 31 4.69 15.83 2.30
N ALA A 32 4.48 15.92 0.98
CA ALA A 32 3.56 15.06 0.24
C ALA A 32 4.06 13.61 0.21
N GLU A 33 5.37 13.39 -0.01
CA GLU A 33 5.99 12.07 0.06
C GLU A 33 5.78 11.43 1.43
N LYS A 34 6.01 12.18 2.51
CA LYS A 34 5.83 11.69 3.87
C LYS A 34 4.39 11.23 4.14
N LEU A 35 3.40 12.01 3.70
CA LEU A 35 1.99 11.64 3.85
C LEU A 35 1.67 10.36 3.05
N ARG A 36 2.13 10.28 1.81
CA ARG A 36 1.95 9.09 0.97
C ARG A 36 2.52 7.84 1.64
N ASP A 37 3.75 7.93 2.16
CA ASP A 37 4.43 6.80 2.79
C ASP A 37 3.68 6.36 4.06
N GLN A 38 3.19 7.30 4.88
CA GLN A 38 2.35 7.00 6.05
C GLN A 38 1.06 6.25 5.67
N LEU A 39 0.37 6.70 4.62
CA LEU A 39 -0.84 6.02 4.13
C LEU A 39 -0.53 4.61 3.61
N ASN A 40 0.61 4.44 2.94
CA ASN A 40 1.02 3.15 2.42
C ASN A 40 1.35 2.15 3.52
N ASP A 41 1.99 2.60 4.60
CA ASP A 41 2.26 1.78 5.78
C ASP A 41 0.95 1.33 6.46
N GLU A 42 0.00 2.27 6.65
CA GLU A 42 -1.31 1.97 7.22
C GLU A 42 -2.10 1.00 6.33
N TRP A 43 -2.09 1.22 5.02
CA TRP A 43 -2.72 0.33 4.06
C TRP A 43 -2.14 -1.09 4.10
N GLY A 44 -0.80 -1.21 4.16
CA GLY A 44 -0.13 -2.49 4.30
C GLY A 44 -0.55 -3.22 5.57
N ARG A 45 -0.63 -2.50 6.69
CA ARG A 45 -1.13 -3.05 7.95
C ARG A 45 -2.59 -3.54 7.83
N LEU A 46 -3.47 -2.73 7.26
CA LEU A 46 -4.89 -3.10 7.06
C LEU A 46 -5.04 -4.31 6.12
N GLN A 47 -4.17 -4.45 5.12
CA GLN A 47 -4.16 -5.62 4.25
C GLN A 47 -3.74 -6.89 4.99
N LEU A 48 -2.74 -6.81 5.88
CA LEU A 48 -2.35 -7.93 6.74
C LEU A 48 -3.46 -8.31 7.72
N GLU A 49 -4.13 -7.31 8.30
CA GLU A 49 -5.32 -7.52 9.12
C GLU A 49 -6.43 -8.23 8.32
N LYS A 50 -6.73 -7.78 7.10
CA LYS A 50 -7.74 -8.43 6.22
C LYS A 50 -7.34 -9.81 5.72
N ALA A 51 -6.07 -10.06 5.45
CA ALA A 51 -5.57 -11.38 5.05
C ALA A 51 -5.84 -12.43 6.14
N THR A 52 -5.85 -12.01 7.41
CA THR A 52 -6.23 -12.86 8.55
C THR A 52 -7.74 -13.17 8.58
N TRP A 53 -8.57 -12.31 7.97
CA TRP A 53 -10.04 -12.38 7.97
C TRP A 53 -10.63 -12.85 6.64
N ALA A 54 -9.84 -13.45 5.76
CA ALA A 54 -10.29 -13.93 4.46
C ALA A 54 -11.26 -15.14 4.59
N ARG A 55 -12.51 -14.85 4.98
CA ARG A 55 -13.83 -15.50 4.78
C ARG A 55 -14.00 -17.02 4.89
N HIS A 56 -12.98 -17.85 4.72
CA HIS A 56 -13.09 -19.30 4.79
C HIS A 56 -13.33 -19.77 6.22
N ASN A 57 -12.52 -19.32 7.19
CA ASN A 57 -12.65 -19.77 8.58
C ASN A 57 -14.00 -19.41 9.22
N LEU A 58 -14.56 -18.24 8.92
CA LEU A 58 -15.85 -17.82 9.48
C LEU A 58 -17.03 -18.56 8.86
N VAL A 59 -17.03 -18.72 7.53
CA VAL A 59 -18.08 -19.48 6.83
C VAL A 59 -18.01 -20.95 7.17
N GLU A 60 -16.80 -21.52 7.24
CA GLU A 60 -16.59 -22.92 7.59
C GLU A 60 -16.94 -23.19 9.06
N ARG A 61 -16.61 -22.27 9.98
CA ARG A 61 -17.00 -22.40 11.39
C ARG A 61 -18.50 -22.29 11.58
N SER A 62 -19.16 -21.30 10.97
CA SER A 62 -20.62 -21.16 11.02
C SER A 62 -21.33 -22.35 10.34
N ALA A 63 -20.81 -22.86 9.22
CA ALA A 63 -21.33 -24.07 8.57
C ALA A 63 -21.18 -25.32 9.44
N ARG A 64 -20.09 -25.46 10.20
CA ARG A 64 -19.85 -26.61 11.07
C ARG A 64 -20.61 -26.53 12.40
N GLU A 65 -20.66 -25.34 13.01
CA GLU A 65 -21.24 -25.12 14.33
C GLU A 65 -22.76 -24.85 14.29
N GLU A 66 -23.28 -24.07 13.34
CA GLU A 66 -24.72 -23.75 13.24
C GLU A 66 -25.49 -24.72 12.34
N LEU A 67 -24.88 -25.15 11.23
CA LEU A 67 -25.52 -26.03 10.24
C LEU A 67 -25.11 -27.49 10.37
N GLY A 68 -24.19 -27.82 11.30
CA GLY A 68 -23.73 -29.19 11.55
C GLY A 68 -23.03 -29.84 10.36
N MET A 69 -22.55 -29.06 9.38
CA MET A 69 -21.98 -29.61 8.16
C MET A 69 -20.68 -30.38 8.46
N VAL A 70 -20.60 -31.61 7.96
CA VAL A 70 -19.41 -32.45 8.01
C VAL A 70 -18.83 -32.61 6.61
N THR A 71 -17.51 -32.73 6.50
CA THR A 71 -16.86 -32.95 5.21
C THR A 71 -17.21 -34.37 4.71
N PRO A 72 -17.87 -34.51 3.54
CA PRO A 72 -18.31 -35.81 3.04
C PRO A 72 -17.12 -36.73 2.75
N GLY A 73 -17.26 -38.02 3.08
CA GLY A 73 -16.24 -39.01 2.80
C GLY A 73 -16.22 -39.42 1.31
N PRO A 74 -15.22 -40.19 0.86
CA PRO A 74 -15.12 -40.63 -0.53
C PRO A 74 -16.34 -41.41 -1.04
N ALA A 75 -17.06 -42.07 -0.13
CA ALA A 75 -18.26 -42.84 -0.43
C ALA A 75 -19.53 -41.98 -0.60
N ASP A 76 -19.50 -40.73 -0.13
CA ASP A 76 -20.66 -39.82 -0.14
C ASP A 76 -20.68 -38.90 -1.38
N ILE A 77 -19.64 -38.97 -2.22
CA ILE A 77 -19.48 -38.11 -3.40
C ILE A 77 -20.00 -38.85 -4.64
N VAL A 78 -21.16 -38.42 -5.14
CA VAL A 78 -21.72 -38.92 -6.40
C VAL A 78 -21.49 -37.90 -7.51
N VAL A 79 -20.68 -38.27 -8.51
CA VAL A 79 -20.43 -37.43 -9.68
C VAL A 79 -21.54 -37.69 -10.70
N VAL A 80 -22.44 -36.72 -10.87
CA VAL A 80 -23.50 -36.81 -11.86
C VAL A 80 -23.00 -36.24 -13.19
N GLN A 81 -22.89 -37.08 -14.20
CA GLN A 81 -22.59 -36.65 -15.56
C GLN A 81 -23.90 -36.19 -16.22
N LEU A 82 -24.04 -34.89 -16.48
CA LEU A 82 -25.18 -34.33 -17.22
C LEU A 82 -25.11 -34.83 -18.67
N GLY A 83 -25.86 -35.89 -18.98
CA GLY A 83 -26.08 -36.34 -20.34
C GLY A 83 -26.88 -35.28 -21.10
N ALA A 84 -26.33 -34.78 -22.20
CA ALA A 84 -27.05 -33.91 -23.12
C ALA A 84 -28.29 -34.64 -23.68
N PRO A 85 -29.46 -33.98 -23.77
CA PRO A 85 -30.63 -34.59 -24.38
C PRO A 85 -30.36 -34.79 -25.89
N GLN A 86 -30.72 -35.97 -26.38
CA GLN A 86 -30.55 -36.42 -27.76
C GLN A 86 -31.59 -35.83 -28.69
#